data_AF-A0A4V3CRW7-F1
#
_entry.id   AF-A0A4V3CRW7-F1
#
_cell.length_a   1.000
_cell.length_b   1.000
_cell.length_c   1.000
_cell.angle_alpha   90.00
_cell.angle_beta   90.00
_cell.angle_gamma   90.00
#
_symmetry.space_group_name_H-M   'P 1'
#
loop_
_entity.id
_entity.type
_entity.pdbx_description
1 polymer ?
#
loop_
_entity_poly.entity_id
_entity_poly.type
_entity_poly.pdbx_seq_one_letter_code
_entity_poly.pdbx_strand_id
1 'polypeptide(L)'
;MYYVGIDISKYKHDCYIINSDGEVIANDLVVKNDADGFSKLLSVLYSLKSLTRLRDALVRQRSFYLVKITNVLDHVFPEFKPFFGNKFSVTARKI
;
A
#
# COMPACT_ATOMS: atom_id res chain seq x y z
N MET A 1 3.36 1.75 4.97
CA MET A 1 3.37 0.82 6.12
C MET A 1 2.32 1.33 7.10
N TYR A 2 1.66 0.48 7.87
CA TYR A 2 0.75 0.93 8.93
C TYR A 2 1.41 0.79 10.30
N TYR A 3 1.20 1.76 11.17
CA TYR A 3 1.67 1.79 12.54
C TYR A 3 0.48 1.87 13.48
N VAL A 4 0.56 1.16 14.59
CA VAL A 4 -0.53 1.06 15.57
C VAL A 4 0.01 1.48 16.92
N GLY A 5 -0.52 2.57 17.45
CA GLY A 5 -0.37 2.97 18.85
C GLY A 5 -1.51 2.40 19.65
N ILE A 6 -1.21 1.84 20.84
CA ILE A 6 -2.22 1.30 21.74
C ILE A 6 -1.99 1.93 23.11
N ASP A 7 -2.97 2.69 23.58
CA ASP A 7 -3.04 3.13 24.97
C ASP A 7 -3.77 2.07 25.79
N ILE A 8 -3.10 1.50 26.79
CA ILE A 8 -3.55 0.33 27.51
C ILE A 8 -4.18 0.75 28.84
N SER A 9 -5.48 0.48 29.02
CA SER A 9 -6.17 0.62 30.31
C SER A 9 -6.74 -0.71 30.80
N LYS A 10 -7.16 -0.75 32.08
CA LYS A 10 -7.62 -1.98 32.76
C LYS A 10 -8.81 -2.67 32.09
N TYR A 11 -9.72 -1.90 31.50
CA TYR A 11 -11.01 -2.39 30.98
C TYR A 11 -11.20 -2.16 29.47
N LYS A 12 -10.45 -1.23 28.90
CA LYS A 12 -10.47 -0.89 27.49
C LYS A 12 -9.08 -0.44 27.05
N HIS A 13 -8.83 -0.47 25.76
CA HIS A 13 -7.63 0.03 25.13
C HIS A 13 -8.05 0.96 24.00
N ASP A 14 -7.40 2.10 23.90
CA ASP A 14 -7.66 3.06 22.84
C ASP A 14 -6.56 2.88 21.78
N CYS A 15 -6.94 2.54 20.56
CA CYS A 15 -6.02 2.25 19.46
C CYS A 15 -6.04 3.38 18.43
N TYR A 16 -4.84 3.73 17.97
CA TYR A 16 -4.60 4.74 16.96
C TYR A 16 -3.77 4.15 15.82
N ILE A 17 -4.24 4.26 14.59
CA ILE A 17 -3.61 3.68 13.40
C ILE A 17 -3.26 4.81 12.44
N ILE A 18 -1.99 4.87 12.05
CA ILE A 18 -1.48 5.80 11.04
C ILE A 18 -0.79 5.04 9.91
N ASN A 19 -0.71 5.66 8.74
CA ASN A 19 0.16 5.19 7.68
C ASN A 19 1.56 5.83 7.77
N SER A 20 2.44 5.42 6.87
CA SER A 20 3.82 5.94 6.78
C SER A 20 3.92 7.41 6.38
N ASP A 21 2.84 7.97 5.85
CA ASP A 21 2.75 9.36 5.42
C ASP A 21 2.19 10.26 6.53
N GLY A 22 1.89 9.68 7.70
CA GLY A 22 1.34 10.37 8.86
C GLY A 22 -0.18 10.57 8.81
N GLU A 23 -0.87 10.01 7.81
CA GLU A 23 -2.31 10.09 7.70
C GLU A 23 -2.99 9.13 8.69
N VAL A 24 -4.07 9.61 9.29
CA VAL A 24 -4.85 8.87 10.28
C VAL A 24 -5.79 7.91 9.56
N ILE A 25 -5.63 6.62 9.86
CA ILE A 25 -6.45 5.55 9.28
C ILE A 25 -7.60 5.17 10.23
N ALA A 26 -7.33 5.17 11.54
CA ALA A 26 -8.34 4.96 12.58
C ALA A 26 -7.88 5.60 13.88
N ASN A 27 -8.71 6.42 14.52
CA ASN A 27 -8.39 7.09 15.78
C ASN A 27 -9.41 6.86 16.90
N ASP A 28 -10.51 6.22 16.59
CA ASP A 28 -11.66 5.94 17.46
C ASP A 28 -11.80 4.44 17.76
N LEU A 29 -10.74 3.65 17.49
CA LEU A 29 -10.76 2.20 17.71
C LEU A 29 -10.60 1.89 19.21
N VAL A 30 -11.73 1.80 19.90
CA VAL A 30 -11.77 1.32 21.29
C VAL A 30 -11.90 -0.21 21.31
N VAL A 31 -11.00 -0.87 22.02
CA VAL A 31 -10.92 -2.31 22.19
C VAL A 31 -11.23 -2.64 23.65
N LYS A 32 -12.28 -3.42 23.93
CA LYS A 32 -12.52 -3.92 25.28
C LYS A 32 -11.43 -4.92 25.67
N ASN A 33 -11.12 -4.99 26.96
CA ASN A 33 -10.23 -6.01 27.51
C ASN A 33 -10.95 -7.36 27.64
N ASP A 34 -11.43 -7.89 26.51
CA ASP A 34 -12.14 -9.17 26.39
C ASP A 34 -11.85 -9.82 25.03
N ALA A 35 -12.25 -11.09 24.87
CA ALA A 35 -11.96 -11.87 23.67
C ALA A 35 -12.55 -11.24 22.39
N ASP A 36 -13.74 -10.63 22.48
CA ASP A 36 -14.41 -10.00 21.35
C ASP A 36 -13.69 -8.72 20.91
N GLY A 37 -13.26 -7.90 21.87
CA GLY A 37 -12.45 -6.71 21.64
C GLY A 37 -11.16 -7.04 20.90
N PHE A 38 -10.40 -8.03 21.39
CA PHE A 38 -9.16 -8.46 20.72
C PHE A 38 -9.43 -9.11 19.36
N SER A 39 -10.53 -9.84 19.20
CA SER A 39 -10.94 -10.39 17.90
C SER A 39 -11.25 -9.28 16.88
N LYS A 40 -11.91 -8.20 17.32
CA LYS A 40 -12.14 -7.00 16.51
C LYS A 40 -10.83 -6.33 16.10
N LEU A 41 -9.91 -6.13 17.04
CA LEU A 41 -8.58 -5.58 16.75
C LEU A 41 -7.85 -6.43 15.71
N LEU A 42 -7.83 -7.75 15.90
CA LEU A 42 -7.16 -8.69 15.00
C LEU A 42 -7.73 -8.65 13.57
N SER A 43 -9.06 -8.57 13.43
CA SER A 43 -9.73 -8.43 12.13
C SER A 43 -9.30 -7.16 11.38
N VAL A 44 -9.20 -6.03 12.08
CA VAL A 44 -8.72 -4.77 11.52
C VAL A 44 -7.26 -4.90 11.06
N LEU A 45 -6.39 -5.47 11.89
CA LEU A 45 -4.97 -5.66 11.56
C LEU A 45 -4.78 -6.58 10.35
N TYR A 46 -5.55 -7.66 10.23
CA TYR A 46 -5.51 -8.55 9.07
C TYR A 46 -5.96 -7.85 7.78
N SER A 47 -6.99 -7.02 7.86
CA SER A 47 -7.46 -6.22 6.73
C SER A 47 -6.40 -5.23 6.25
N LEU A 48 -5.73 -4.52 7.18
CA LEU A 48 -4.64 -3.61 6.82
C LEU A 48 -3.43 -4.35 6.23
N LYS A 49 -3.11 -5.53 6.75
CA LYS A 49 -2.04 -6.39 6.20
C LYS A 49 -2.37 -6.87 4.78
N SER A 50 -3.62 -7.28 4.53
CA SER A 50 -4.04 -7.73 3.20
C SER A 50 -3.97 -6.60 2.17
N LEU A 51 -4.43 -5.40 2.54
CA LEU A 51 -4.33 -4.19 1.72
C LEU A 51 -2.88 -3.82 1.40
N THR A 52 -1.99 -3.89 2.40
CA THR A 52 -0.56 -3.63 2.19
C THR A 52 0.04 -4.61 1.18
N ARG A 53 -0.26 -5.91 1.33
CA ARG A 53 0.23 -6.95 0.41
C ARG A 53 -0.32 -6.79 -1.00
N LEU A 54 -1.59 -6.42 -1.13
CA LEU A 54 -2.23 -6.16 -2.42
C LEU A 54 -1.55 -4.98 -3.13
N ARG A 55 -1.35 -3.86 -2.42
CA ARG A 55 -0.60 -2.72 -2.95
C ARG A 55 0.79 -3.13 -3.45
N ASP A 56 1.53 -3.89 -2.66
CA ASP A 56 2.88 -4.34 -3.06
C ASP A 56 2.83 -5.26 -4.29
N ALA A 57 1.79 -6.08 -4.42
CA ALA A 57 1.58 -6.91 -5.60
C ALA A 57 1.27 -6.06 -6.85
N LEU A 58 0.41 -5.05 -6.72
CA LEU A 58 0.09 -4.12 -7.81
C LEU A 58 1.32 -3.31 -8.25
N VAL A 59 2.13 -2.83 -7.30
CA VAL A 59 3.40 -2.14 -7.60
C VAL A 59 4.37 -3.05 -8.37
N ARG A 60 4.47 -4.32 -8.00
CA ARG A 60 5.26 -5.31 -8.74
C ARG A 60 4.70 -5.58 -10.13
N GLN A 61 3.39 -5.75 -10.25
CA GLN A 61 2.71 -5.97 -11.54
C GLN A 61 2.92 -4.78 -12.48
N ARG A 62 2.81 -3.56 -11.98
CA ARG A 62 3.10 -2.34 -12.75
C ARG A 62 4.50 -2.39 -13.36
N SER A 63 5.53 -2.63 -12.55
CA SER A 63 6.91 -2.74 -13.03
C SER A 63 7.06 -3.87 -14.06
N PHE A 64 6.45 -5.02 -13.81
CA PHE A 64 6.47 -6.16 -14.74
C PHE A 64 5.84 -5.82 -16.10
N TYR A 65 4.67 -5.17 -16.10
CA TYR A 65 4.00 -4.79 -17.35
C TYR A 65 4.76 -3.71 -18.10
N LEU A 66 5.35 -2.73 -17.41
CA LEU A 66 6.19 -1.72 -18.04
C LEU A 66 7.40 -2.35 -18.75
N VAL A 67 8.08 -3.31 -18.11
CA VAL A 67 9.19 -4.04 -18.74
C VAL A 67 8.69 -4.84 -19.95
N LYS A 68 7.57 -5.56 -19.82
CA LYS A 68 6.99 -6.32 -20.94
C LYS A 68 6.64 -5.43 -22.13
N ILE A 69 5.96 -4.31 -21.89
CA ILE A 69 5.59 -3.36 -22.95
C ILE A 69 6.86 -2.79 -23.59
N THR A 70 7.86 -2.41 -22.78
CA THR A 70 9.13 -1.88 -23.30
C THR A 70 9.85 -2.89 -24.17
N ASN A 71 9.90 -4.16 -23.78
CA ASN A 71 10.54 -5.22 -24.56
C ASN A 71 9.84 -5.47 -25.91
N VAL A 72 8.50 -5.43 -25.93
CA VAL A 72 7.74 -5.54 -27.18
C VAL A 72 7.97 -4.30 -28.05
N LEU A 73 7.94 -3.12 -27.45
CA LEU A 73 8.16 -1.86 -28.15
C LEU A 73 9.54 -1.77 -28.78
N ASP A 74 10.59 -2.23 -28.08
CA ASP A 74 11.96 -2.30 -28.59
C ASP A 74 12.10 -3.22 -29.80
N HIS A 75 11.26 -4.25 -29.90
CA HIS A 75 11.29 -5.19 -31.03
C HIS A 75 10.47 -4.68 -32.23
N VAL A 76 9.30 -4.09 -31.98
CA VAL A 76 8.38 -3.65 -33.03
C VAL A 76 8.73 -2.25 -33.57
N PHE A 77 9.23 -1.37 -32.70
CA PHE A 77 9.57 0.03 -33.00
C PHE A 77 10.93 0.40 -32.37
N PRO A 78 12.05 -0.18 -32.83
CA PRO A 78 13.38 0.09 -32.27
C PRO A 78 13.81 1.57 -32.35
N GLU A 79 13.27 2.32 -33.32
CA GLU A 79 13.44 3.77 -33.47
C GLU A 79 12.77 4.58 -32.35
N PHE A 80 11.84 3.99 -31.60
CA PHE A 80 11.08 4.68 -30.56
C PHE A 80 11.99 5.28 -29.47
N LYS A 81 13.00 4.54 -29.01
CA LYS A 81 13.96 5.02 -27.99
C LYS A 81 14.76 6.25 -28.44
N PRO A 82 15.44 6.24 -29.61
CA PRO A 82 16.14 7.42 -30.10
C PRO A 82 15.22 8.62 -30.39
N PHE A 83 13.99 8.39 -30.87
CA PHE A 83 13.07 9.47 -31.22
C PHE A 83 12.35 10.09 -30.01
N PHE A 84 11.97 9.29 -29.01
CA PHE A 84 11.12 9.72 -27.90
C PHE A 84 11.84 9.80 -26.54
N GLY A 85 13.03 9.20 -26.40
CA GLY A 85 13.95 9.38 -25.28
C GLY A 85 13.28 9.51 -23.91
N ASN A 86 13.59 10.60 -23.19
CA ASN A 86 13.01 10.92 -21.88
C ASN A 86 11.74 11.78 -21.94
N LYS A 87 11.20 12.10 -23.12
CA LYS A 87 10.07 13.05 -23.25
C LYS A 87 8.77 12.51 -22.63
N PHE A 88 8.62 11.19 -22.53
CA PHE A 88 7.46 10.56 -21.90
C PHE A 88 7.73 9.97 -20.51
N SER A 89 8.98 9.91 -20.06
CA SER A 89 9.32 9.21 -18.81
C SER A 89 8.79 9.92 -17.56
N VAL A 90 8.56 11.23 -17.62
CA VAL A 90 8.02 12.01 -16.50
C VAL A 90 6.51 11.80 -16.34
N THR A 91 5.77 11.65 -17.45
CA THR A 91 4.32 11.44 -17.43
C THR A 91 3.96 9.96 -17.27
N ALA A 92 4.71 9.04 -17.90
CA ALA A 92 4.50 7.60 -17.77
C ALA A 92 4.95 7.02 -16.42
N ARG A 93 5.81 7.72 -15.64
CA ARG A 93 6.18 7.31 -14.28
C ARG A 93 5.12 7.63 -13.22
N LYS A 94 4.15 8.50 -13.50
CA LYS A 94 3.11 8.94 -12.55
C LYS A 94 1.78 8.18 -12.63
N ILE A 95 1.68 7.21 -13.54
CA ILE A 95 0.56 6.26 -13.60
C ILE A 95 0.96 4.98 -12.88
#